data_AF-A0A7S2DBR4-F1
#
_entry.id   AF-A0A7S2DBR4-F1
#
_cell.length_a   1.000
_cell.length_b   1.000
_cell.length_c   1.000
_cell.angle_alpha   90.00
_cell.angle_beta   90.00
_cell.angle_gamma   90.00
#
_symmetry.space_group_name_H-M   'P 1'
#
loop_
_entity.id
_entity.type
_entity.pdbx_description
1 polymer ?
#
loop_
_entity_poly.entity_id
_entity_poly.type
_entity_poly.pdbx_seq_one_letter_code
_entity_poly.pdbx_strand_id
1 'polypeptide(L)'
;MGDAVKLSQADPASPVSFKALPHFPRLRVLLTNTNVPRRTSALVGRVKTLYEAPSTAEVTRRIFEGITAACEQFLALVSSSSEVGPVSMNTIGQLIRMNHGLLSALQVSAPALERVCELADSEGLPTKLTGAGGGGCAFSLIGSSSEGEAAAQRVQAKLEAEGFTCYVTTVGGHGALWHSANAIPIQTNAPAPPSSPLAHVITQKKRVLALTAAATAAAVASALWIVRRK
;
A
#
# COMPACT_ATOMS: atom_id res chain seq x y z
N MET A 1 4.68 -14.28 -12.38
CA MET A 1 3.91 -14.18 -11.12
C MET A 1 3.74 -12.70 -10.81
N GLY A 2 2.61 -12.12 -11.19
CA GLY A 2 2.18 -10.81 -10.69
C GLY A 2 0.70 -10.95 -10.48
N ASP A 3 0.28 -10.52 -9.29
CA ASP A 3 -1.05 -10.47 -8.70
C ASP A 3 -0.80 -10.15 -7.21
N ALA A 4 -1.54 -10.75 -6.28
CA ALA A 4 -1.29 -10.64 -4.84
C ALA A 4 -0.59 -11.89 -4.27
N VAL A 5 0.10 -11.70 -3.14
CA VAL A 5 0.78 -12.76 -2.40
C VAL A 5 0.43 -12.62 -0.93
N LYS A 6 -0.08 -13.68 -0.31
CA LYS A 6 -0.19 -13.75 1.16
C LYS A 6 1.19 -14.09 1.73
N LEU A 7 1.70 -13.18 2.56
CA LEU A 7 2.87 -13.41 3.40
C LEU A 7 2.39 -13.83 4.79
N SER A 8 2.90 -14.94 5.32
CA SER A 8 2.57 -15.37 6.68
C SER A 8 3.73 -16.11 7.33
N GLN A 9 3.82 -16.02 8.65
CA GLN A 9 4.79 -16.74 9.46
C GLN A 9 4.07 -17.15 10.75
N ALA A 10 4.04 -18.45 11.06
CA ALA A 10 3.31 -18.97 12.22
C ALA A 10 3.92 -18.50 13.54
N ASP A 11 5.25 -18.55 13.61
CA ASP A 11 6.06 -18.08 14.72
C ASP A 11 7.44 -17.63 14.22
N PRO A 12 8.24 -16.90 15.01
CA PRO A 12 9.53 -16.36 14.57
C PRO A 12 10.57 -17.40 14.13
N ALA A 13 10.49 -18.63 14.63
CA ALA A 13 11.38 -19.73 14.27
C ALA A 13 10.93 -20.44 12.98
N SER A 14 9.64 -20.38 12.67
CA SER A 14 9.07 -20.91 11.43
C SER A 14 9.53 -20.12 10.19
N PRO A 15 9.71 -20.78 9.03
CA PRO A 15 10.03 -20.08 7.78
C PRO A 15 8.88 -19.18 7.33
N VAL A 16 9.22 -18.09 6.65
CA VAL A 16 8.23 -17.20 6.04
C VAL A 16 7.59 -17.92 4.84
N SER A 17 6.26 -18.02 4.85
CA SER A 17 5.46 -18.61 3.79
C SER A 17 4.95 -17.55 2.82
N PHE A 18 5.05 -17.86 1.53
CA PHE A 18 4.55 -17.05 0.43
C PHE A 18 3.50 -17.87 -0.34
N LYS A 19 2.25 -17.43 -0.31
CA LYS A 19 1.16 -18.06 -1.06
C LYS A 19 0.63 -17.09 -2.12
N ALA A 20 0.77 -17.45 -3.40
CA ALA A 20 0.17 -16.68 -4.49
C ALA A 20 -1.36 -16.68 -4.37
N LEU A 21 -1.97 -15.58 -4.81
CA LEU A 21 -3.41 -15.45 -4.97
C LEU A 21 -3.70 -15.28 -6.47
N PRO A 22 -3.94 -16.38 -7.21
CA PRO A 22 -3.99 -16.38 -8.68
C PRO A 22 -5.23 -15.68 -9.28
N HIS A 23 -6.20 -15.30 -8.45
CA HIS A 23 -7.45 -14.66 -8.88
C HIS A 23 -7.68 -13.34 -8.14
N PHE A 24 -6.61 -12.59 -7.89
CA PHE A 24 -6.73 -11.31 -7.21
C PHE A 24 -7.37 -10.27 -8.16
N PRO A 25 -8.40 -9.53 -7.71
CA PRO A 25 -9.09 -8.56 -8.54
C PRO A 25 -8.20 -7.36 -8.86
N ARG A 26 -8.45 -6.74 -10.02
CA ARG A 26 -7.82 -5.48 -10.38
C ARG A 26 -8.44 -4.34 -9.58
N LEU A 27 -7.66 -3.73 -8.70
CA LEU A 27 -8.12 -2.58 -7.91
C LEU A 27 -7.44 -1.31 -8.43
N ARG A 28 -8.27 -0.32 -8.79
CA ARG A 28 -7.82 1.03 -9.13
C ARG A 28 -7.43 1.76 -7.85
N VAL A 29 -6.26 2.39 -7.85
CA VAL A 29 -5.76 3.13 -6.69
C VAL A 29 -5.07 4.42 -7.11
N LEU A 30 -5.20 5.44 -6.26
CA LEU A 30 -4.35 6.62 -6.28
C LEU A 30 -3.18 6.38 -5.31
N LEU A 31 -1.97 6.32 -5.83
CA LEU A 31 -0.75 6.22 -5.03
C LEU A 31 -0.19 7.62 -4.79
N THR A 32 -0.11 8.01 -3.52
CA THR A 32 0.37 9.34 -3.11
C THR A 32 1.66 9.21 -2.35
N ASN A 33 2.73 9.82 -2.85
CA ASN A 33 3.99 10.01 -2.14
C ASN A 33 4.00 11.37 -1.44
N THR A 34 4.14 11.35 -0.12
CA THR A 34 4.25 12.54 0.75
C THR A 34 5.53 13.33 0.56
N ASN A 35 6.53 12.77 -0.12
CA ASN A 35 7.87 13.35 -0.24
C ASN A 35 8.57 13.59 1.11
N VAL A 36 7.98 13.14 2.23
CA VAL A 36 8.56 13.18 3.56
C VAL A 36 9.50 11.99 3.73
N PRO A 37 10.81 12.22 3.98
CA PRO A 37 11.78 11.15 4.18
C PRO A 37 11.51 10.43 5.50
N ARG A 38 11.89 9.15 5.56
CA ARG A 38 11.67 8.29 6.74
C ARG A 38 12.82 7.33 6.99
N ARG A 39 12.93 6.85 8.23
CA ARG A 39 13.86 5.79 8.63
C ARG A 39 13.07 4.56 9.09
N THR A 40 12.95 3.56 8.22
CA THR A 40 12.18 2.33 8.49
C THR A 40 12.60 1.65 9.79
N SER A 41 13.91 1.53 10.06
CA SER A 41 14.43 0.90 11.28
C SER A 41 13.99 1.63 12.55
N ALA A 42 13.92 2.96 12.53
CA ALA A 42 13.46 3.75 13.67
C ALA A 42 11.96 3.53 13.92
N LEU A 43 11.14 3.51 12.86
CA LEU A 43 9.70 3.24 12.97
C LEU A 43 9.44 1.85 13.55
N VAL A 44 10.13 0.83 13.02
CA VAL A 44 10.03 -0.54 13.53
C VAL A 44 10.53 -0.64 14.98
N GLY A 45 11.61 0.06 15.32
CA GLY A 45 12.12 0.14 16.69
C GLY A 45 11.09 0.71 17.67
N ARG A 46 10.34 1.75 17.29
CA ARG A 46 9.26 2.29 18.14
C ARG A 46 8.12 1.31 18.34
N VAL A 47 7.68 0.63 17.27
CA VAL A 47 6.63 -0.41 17.38
C VAL A 47 7.10 -1.54 18.28
N LYS A 48 8.37 -1.94 18.20
CA LYS A 48 8.99 -2.90 19.12
C LYS A 48 8.90 -2.43 20.56
N THR A 49 9.25 -1.17 20.86
CA THR A 49 9.13 -0.61 22.21
C THR A 49 7.70 -0.68 22.73
N LEU A 50 6.70 -0.32 21.92
CA LEU A 50 5.29 -0.43 22.31
C LEU A 50 4.86 -1.89 22.59
N TYR A 51 5.38 -2.82 21.81
CA TYR A 51 5.08 -4.25 21.93
C TYR A 51 5.71 -4.90 23.18
N GLU A 52 6.91 -4.46 23.56
CA GLU A 52 7.66 -5.02 24.69
C GLU A 52 7.38 -4.33 26.03
N ALA A 53 6.98 -3.05 26.02
CA ALA A 53 6.72 -2.30 27.24
C ALA A 53 5.50 -2.84 28.00
N PRO A 54 5.63 -3.22 29.29
CA PRO A 54 4.53 -3.82 30.05
C PRO A 54 3.26 -2.96 30.11
N SER A 55 3.40 -1.63 30.07
CA SER A 55 2.29 -0.68 30.09
C SER A 55 1.47 -0.65 28.79
N THR A 56 2.04 -1.07 27.66
CA THR A 56 1.40 -0.97 26.33
C THR A 56 1.30 -2.31 25.59
N ALA A 57 1.98 -3.35 26.06
CA ALA A 57 2.10 -4.64 25.37
C ALA A 57 0.73 -5.29 25.08
N GLU A 58 -0.21 -5.23 26.03
CA GLU A 58 -1.53 -5.83 25.87
C GLU A 58 -2.34 -5.14 24.76
N VAL A 59 -2.41 -3.81 24.82
CA VAL A 59 -3.11 -2.98 23.82
C VAL A 59 -2.44 -3.16 22.45
N THR A 60 -1.11 -3.17 22.41
CA THR A 60 -0.36 -3.34 21.17
C THR A 60 -0.64 -4.71 20.53
N ARG A 61 -0.72 -5.79 21.32
CA ARG A 61 -1.12 -7.12 20.83
C ARG A 61 -2.54 -7.14 20.26
N ARG A 62 -3.51 -6.51 20.93
CA ARG A 62 -4.88 -6.36 20.39
C ARG A 62 -4.92 -5.61 19.06
N ILE A 63 -4.09 -4.58 18.89
CA ILE A 63 -3.98 -3.85 17.62
C ILE A 63 -3.47 -4.78 16.50
N PHE A 64 -2.45 -5.60 16.78
CA PHE A 64 -1.95 -6.60 15.82
C PHE A 64 -3.00 -7.66 15.45
N GLU A 65 -3.79 -8.12 16.42
CA GLU A 65 -4.92 -9.03 16.17
C GLU A 65 -5.98 -8.37 15.28
N GLY A 66 -6.33 -7.11 15.55
CA GLY A 66 -7.27 -6.34 14.71
C GLY A 66 -6.76 -6.15 13.28
N ILE A 67 -5.47 -5.87 13.10
CA ILE A 67 -4.83 -5.80 11.78
C ILE A 67 -4.91 -7.14 11.06
N THR A 68 -4.66 -8.24 11.77
CA THR A 68 -4.73 -9.60 11.23
C THR A 68 -6.14 -9.92 10.76
N ALA A 69 -7.15 -9.66 11.60
CA ALA A 69 -8.55 -9.87 11.26
C ALA A 69 -8.98 -9.03 10.04
N ALA A 70 -8.55 -7.77 9.95
CA ALA A 70 -8.83 -6.92 8.80
C ALA A 70 -8.21 -7.48 7.50
N CYS A 71 -6.99 -8.00 7.56
CA CYS A 71 -6.33 -8.65 6.43
C CYS A 71 -7.01 -9.96 6.02
N GLU A 72 -7.46 -10.77 6.98
CA GLU A 72 -8.16 -12.03 6.69
C GLU A 72 -9.53 -11.80 6.06
N GLN A 73 -10.29 -10.82 6.55
CA GLN A 73 -11.56 -10.41 5.94
C GLN A 73 -11.36 -9.85 4.54
N PHE A 74 -10.34 -9.00 4.34
CA PHE A 74 -9.98 -8.51 3.01
C PHE A 74 -9.66 -9.67 2.06
N LEU A 75 -8.84 -10.64 2.51
CA LEU A 75 -8.49 -11.82 1.73
C LEU A 75 -9.72 -12.65 1.37
N ALA A 76 -10.66 -12.85 2.28
CA ALA A 76 -11.90 -13.59 2.00
C ALA A 76 -12.73 -12.92 0.90
N LEU A 77 -12.81 -11.59 0.91
CA LEU A 77 -13.54 -10.82 -0.12
C LEU A 77 -12.87 -10.94 -1.49
N VAL A 78 -11.55 -10.76 -1.56
CA VAL A 78 -10.80 -10.71 -2.83
C VAL A 78 -10.41 -12.08 -3.39
N SER A 79 -10.49 -13.16 -2.61
CA SER A 79 -10.17 -14.51 -3.09
C SER A 79 -11.36 -15.21 -3.73
N SER A 80 -12.56 -14.67 -3.60
CA SER A 80 -13.81 -15.29 -4.06
C SER A 80 -14.10 -15.09 -5.55
N SER A 81 -13.50 -14.06 -6.17
CA SER A 81 -13.77 -13.68 -7.55
C SER A 81 -12.66 -12.77 -8.08
N SER A 82 -12.44 -12.81 -9.41
CA SER A 82 -11.56 -11.85 -10.11
C SER A 82 -12.17 -10.46 -10.24
N GLU A 83 -13.46 -10.31 -9.93
CA GLU A 83 -14.17 -9.04 -9.87
C GLU A 83 -14.77 -8.82 -8.49
N VAL A 84 -14.69 -7.58 -8.00
CA VAL A 84 -15.27 -7.20 -6.71
C VAL A 84 -16.58 -6.46 -6.95
N GLY A 85 -17.68 -7.04 -6.49
CA GLY A 85 -18.99 -6.38 -6.52
C GLY A 85 -19.04 -5.12 -5.64
N PRO A 86 -20.04 -4.24 -5.83
CA PRO A 86 -20.13 -2.95 -5.15
C PRO A 86 -20.21 -3.06 -3.61
N VAL A 87 -20.93 -4.07 -3.10
CA VAL A 87 -21.02 -4.34 -1.65
C VAL A 87 -19.65 -4.69 -1.08
N SER A 88 -18.95 -5.63 -1.73
CA SER A 88 -17.59 -6.03 -1.34
C SER A 88 -16.60 -4.87 -1.45
N MET A 89 -16.74 -3.98 -2.44
CA MET A 89 -15.90 -2.78 -2.56
C MET A 89 -16.09 -1.81 -1.38
N ASN A 90 -17.32 -1.61 -0.91
CA ASN A 90 -17.58 -0.79 0.27
C ASN A 90 -16.93 -1.41 1.53
N THR A 91 -17.11 -2.72 1.74
CA THR A 91 -16.49 -3.42 2.87
C THR A 91 -14.96 -3.37 2.80
N ILE A 92 -14.35 -3.53 1.62
CA ILE A 92 -12.90 -3.33 1.42
C ILE A 92 -12.50 -1.92 1.84
N GLY A 93 -13.26 -0.89 1.44
CA GLY A 93 -13.03 0.49 1.85
C GLY A 93 -13.05 0.68 3.37
N GLN A 94 -14.02 0.09 4.06
CA GLN A 94 -14.08 0.11 5.53
C GLN A 94 -12.86 -0.58 6.16
N LEU A 95 -12.46 -1.74 5.64
CA LEU A 95 -11.27 -2.46 6.10
C LEU A 95 -9.98 -1.65 5.90
N ILE A 96 -9.87 -0.91 4.79
CA ILE A 96 -8.74 0.00 4.53
C ILE A 96 -8.68 1.10 5.60
N ARG A 97 -9.80 1.76 5.89
CA ARG A 97 -9.88 2.83 6.92
C ARG A 97 -9.56 2.30 8.31
N MET A 98 -10.16 1.17 8.70
CA MET A 98 -9.89 0.54 10.01
C MET A 98 -8.42 0.17 10.16
N ASN A 99 -7.82 -0.41 9.11
CA ASN A 99 -6.40 -0.76 9.13
C ASN A 99 -5.52 0.51 9.25
N HIS A 100 -5.90 1.62 8.61
CA HIS A 100 -5.18 2.88 8.81
C HIS A 100 -5.25 3.36 10.26
N GLY A 101 -6.44 3.37 10.88
CA GLY A 101 -6.61 3.76 12.28
C GLY A 101 -5.78 2.90 13.23
N LEU A 102 -5.75 1.58 13.03
CA LEU A 102 -4.91 0.66 13.79
C LEU A 102 -3.41 0.94 13.61
N LEU A 103 -2.97 1.23 12.39
CA LEU A 103 -1.58 1.62 12.11
C LEU A 103 -1.23 2.98 12.75
N SER A 104 -2.16 3.93 12.76
CA SER A 104 -1.97 5.22 13.43
C SER A 104 -1.81 5.04 14.94
N ALA A 105 -2.60 4.14 15.55
CA ALA A 105 -2.46 3.75 16.96
C ALA A 105 -1.09 3.11 17.29
N LEU A 106 -0.43 2.46 16.32
CA LEU A 106 0.95 1.98 16.45
C LEU A 106 2.01 3.09 16.29
N GLN A 107 1.60 4.36 16.19
CA GLN A 107 2.48 5.53 16.07
C GLN A 107 3.42 5.47 14.86
N VAL A 108 2.96 4.83 13.78
CA VAL A 108 3.66 4.80 12.49
C VAL A 108 3.05 5.74 11.46
N SER A 109 2.04 6.53 11.79
CA SER A 109 1.57 7.61 10.90
C SER A 109 2.44 8.88 11.03
N ALA A 110 2.09 9.92 10.29
CA ALA A 110 2.71 11.24 10.33
C ALA A 110 1.73 12.31 9.84
N PRO A 111 1.89 13.60 10.22
CA PRO A 111 1.00 14.67 9.77
C PRO A 111 0.75 14.69 8.26
N ALA A 112 1.80 14.45 7.45
CA ALA A 112 1.66 14.39 6.00
C ALA A 112 0.82 13.20 5.52
N LEU A 113 0.85 12.05 6.19
CA LEU A 113 0.00 10.90 5.86
C LEU A 113 -1.46 11.13 6.28
N GLU A 114 -1.66 11.74 7.45
CA GLU A 114 -3.01 12.11 7.92
C GLU A 114 -3.64 13.14 6.99
N ARG A 115 -2.86 14.11 6.49
CA ARG A 115 -3.33 15.09 5.50
C ARG A 115 -3.78 14.41 4.20
N VAL A 116 -3.05 13.39 3.73
CA VAL A 116 -3.48 12.61 2.56
C VAL A 116 -4.80 11.89 2.83
N CYS A 117 -4.95 11.30 4.01
CA CYS A 117 -6.18 10.59 4.39
C CYS A 117 -7.37 11.55 4.52
N GLU A 118 -7.17 12.72 5.13
CA GLU A 118 -8.19 13.77 5.26
C GLU A 118 -8.69 14.24 3.89
N LEU A 119 -7.79 14.61 2.97
CA LEU A 119 -8.14 15.08 1.64
C LEU A 119 -8.84 13.99 0.82
N ALA A 120 -8.38 12.75 0.91
CA ALA A 120 -9.00 11.64 0.21
C ALA A 120 -10.38 11.28 0.78
N ASP A 121 -10.55 11.29 2.10
CA ASP A 121 -11.82 10.98 2.76
C ASP A 121 -12.88 12.08 2.51
N SER A 122 -12.45 13.33 2.31
CA SER A 122 -13.34 14.44 1.89
C SER A 122 -14.06 14.19 0.55
N GLU A 123 -13.50 13.29 -0.28
CA GLU A 123 -14.08 12.85 -1.55
C GLU A 123 -14.52 11.38 -1.51
N GLY A 124 -14.57 10.79 -0.30
CA GLY A 124 -15.03 9.42 -0.07
C GLY A 124 -14.04 8.31 -0.41
N LEU A 125 -12.79 8.61 -0.76
CA LEU A 125 -11.79 7.61 -1.15
C LEU A 125 -11.14 6.95 0.07
N PRO A 126 -11.40 5.65 0.34
CA PRO A 126 -10.80 4.94 1.46
C PRO A 126 -9.28 4.89 1.31
N THR A 127 -8.56 5.37 2.31
CA THR A 127 -7.11 5.60 2.21
C THR A 127 -6.38 5.01 3.40
N LYS A 128 -5.17 4.49 3.16
CA LYS A 128 -4.23 4.12 4.22
C LYS A 128 -2.78 4.32 3.80
N LEU A 129 -1.91 4.50 4.80
CA LEU A 129 -0.46 4.45 4.60
C LEU A 129 0.00 3.10 4.02
N THR A 130 1.12 3.09 3.29
CA THR A 130 1.74 1.88 2.74
C THR A 130 3.25 1.82 2.99
N GLY A 131 3.72 0.63 3.38
CA GLY A 131 5.07 0.40 3.86
C GLY A 131 5.23 0.77 5.34
N ALA A 132 6.40 1.31 5.70
CA ALA A 132 6.76 1.55 7.10
C ALA A 132 5.95 2.66 7.79
N GLY A 133 5.35 3.59 7.03
CA GLY A 133 4.71 4.79 7.56
C GLY A 133 5.70 5.94 7.81
N GLY A 134 5.34 6.91 8.66
CA GLY A 134 6.16 8.06 9.06
C GLY A 134 6.43 9.08 7.95
N GLY A 135 5.62 9.07 6.89
CA GLY A 135 5.90 9.70 5.60
C GLY A 135 5.88 8.65 4.48
N GLY A 136 6.68 8.85 3.43
CA GLY A 136 6.64 8.02 2.22
C GLY A 136 5.25 7.99 1.59
N CYS A 137 4.65 6.82 1.35
CA CYS A 137 3.42 6.73 0.54
C CYS A 137 2.17 6.30 1.31
N ALA A 138 1.02 6.73 0.79
CA ALA A 138 -0.31 6.19 1.04
C ALA A 138 -0.94 5.70 -0.27
N PHE A 139 -1.95 4.84 -0.18
CA PHE A 139 -2.79 4.52 -1.33
C PHE A 139 -4.27 4.74 -0.98
N SER A 140 -5.02 5.27 -1.94
CA SER A 140 -6.46 5.50 -1.87
C SER A 140 -7.17 4.59 -2.87
N LEU A 141 -8.19 3.88 -2.43
CA LEU A 141 -8.98 2.99 -3.28
C LEU A 141 -9.96 3.81 -4.14
N ILE A 142 -9.93 3.57 -5.45
CA ILE A 142 -10.81 4.23 -6.41
C ILE A 142 -11.96 3.27 -6.75
N GLY A 143 -13.20 3.75 -6.62
CA GLY A 143 -14.39 2.99 -7.04
C GLY A 143 -14.45 2.81 -8.55
N SER A 144 -15.09 1.73 -9.02
CA SER A 144 -15.21 1.42 -10.46
C SER A 144 -16.18 2.33 -11.23
N SER A 145 -16.87 3.25 -10.56
CA SER A 145 -17.80 4.19 -11.17
C SER A 145 -17.08 5.41 -11.76
N SER A 146 -17.74 6.11 -12.68
CA SER A 146 -17.28 7.41 -13.18
C SER A 146 -17.09 8.43 -12.05
N GLU A 147 -17.94 8.39 -11.03
CA GLU A 147 -17.79 9.25 -9.85
C GLU A 147 -16.53 8.91 -9.04
N GLY A 148 -16.16 7.62 -8.93
CA GLY A 148 -14.92 7.22 -8.28
C GLY A 148 -13.69 7.81 -8.98
N GLU A 149 -13.65 7.76 -10.31
CA GLU A 149 -12.57 8.36 -11.10
C GLU A 149 -12.56 9.90 -11.01
N ALA A 150 -13.73 10.55 -11.02
CA ALA A 150 -13.84 11.99 -10.84
C ALA A 150 -13.36 12.42 -9.44
N ALA A 151 -13.73 11.68 -8.39
CA ALA A 151 -13.23 11.88 -7.03
C ALA A 151 -11.71 11.72 -6.98
N ALA A 152 -11.14 10.71 -7.62
CA ALA A 152 -9.69 10.51 -7.69
C ALA A 152 -8.96 11.70 -8.34
N GLN A 153 -9.52 12.26 -9.41
CA GLN A 153 -8.95 13.46 -10.06
C GLN A 153 -9.00 14.68 -9.15
N ARG A 154 -10.11 14.90 -8.44
CA ARG A 154 -10.25 16.01 -7.47
C ARG A 154 -9.26 15.87 -6.31
N VAL A 155 -9.13 14.67 -5.74
CA VAL A 155 -8.15 14.38 -4.68
C VAL A 155 -6.72 14.56 -5.18
N GLN A 156 -6.40 14.03 -6.36
CA GLN A 156 -5.09 14.18 -6.96
C GLN A 156 -4.71 15.66 -7.12
N ALA A 157 -5.60 16.49 -7.66
CA ALA A 157 -5.34 17.91 -7.83
C ALA A 157 -5.10 18.64 -6.50
N LYS A 158 -5.90 18.34 -5.45
CA LYS A 158 -5.70 18.91 -4.10
C LYS A 158 -4.35 18.51 -3.51
N LEU A 159 -3.98 17.24 -3.65
CA LEU A 159 -2.71 16.72 -3.16
C LEU A 159 -1.50 17.31 -3.91
N GLU A 160 -1.55 17.39 -5.23
CA GLU A 160 -0.46 17.96 -6.02
C GLU A 160 -0.28 19.46 -5.72
N ALA A 161 -1.38 20.18 -5.46
CA ALA A 161 -1.33 21.58 -5.02
C ALA A 161 -0.64 21.76 -3.65
N GLU A 162 -0.65 20.73 -2.78
CA GLU A 162 0.08 20.71 -1.51
C GLU A 162 1.50 20.12 -1.62
N GLY A 163 1.98 19.83 -2.82
CA GLY A 163 3.35 19.35 -3.07
C GLY A 163 3.54 17.84 -2.90
N PHE A 164 2.45 17.08 -2.79
CA PHE A 164 2.49 15.62 -2.85
C PHE A 164 2.67 15.15 -4.30
N THR A 165 3.26 13.97 -4.50
CA THR A 165 3.37 13.36 -5.83
C THR A 165 2.39 12.21 -5.98
N CYS A 166 1.54 12.26 -7.00
CA CYS A 166 0.43 11.34 -7.17
C CYS A 166 0.54 10.51 -8.46
N TYR A 167 0.08 9.25 -8.39
CA TYR A 167 -0.01 8.36 -9.55
C TYR A 167 -1.28 7.52 -9.47
N VAL A 168 -2.14 7.63 -10.48
CA VAL A 168 -3.25 6.69 -10.62
C VAL A 168 -2.75 5.41 -11.28
N THR A 169 -3.01 4.27 -10.65
CA THR A 169 -2.53 2.96 -11.10
C THR A 169 -3.51 1.84 -10.75
N THR A 170 -3.18 0.61 -11.16
CA THR A 170 -3.96 -0.59 -10.88
C THR A 170 -3.08 -1.61 -10.16
N VAL A 171 -3.58 -2.19 -9.08
CA VAL A 171 -2.96 -3.33 -8.39
C VAL A 171 -3.69 -4.63 -8.77
N GLY A 172 -3.00 -5.77 -8.75
CA GLY A 172 -3.57 -7.04 -9.23
C GLY A 172 -3.39 -7.29 -10.72
N GLY A 173 -2.21 -6.96 -11.26
CA GLY A 173 -1.89 -7.13 -12.66
C GLY A 173 -0.78 -8.14 -12.89
N HIS A 174 -0.52 -8.44 -14.16
CA HIS A 174 0.50 -9.39 -14.58
C HIS A 174 1.89 -9.07 -14.00
N GLY A 175 2.68 -10.12 -13.78
CA GLY A 175 4.05 -10.00 -13.30
C GLY A 175 5.02 -9.74 -14.44
N ALA A 176 6.17 -10.40 -14.41
CA ALA A 176 7.09 -10.38 -15.53
C ALA A 176 6.39 -10.80 -16.84
N LEU A 177 6.39 -9.90 -17.81
CA LEU A 177 5.90 -10.11 -19.18
C LEU A 177 7.05 -9.88 -20.16
N TRP A 178 7.02 -10.63 -21.25
CA TRP A 178 7.87 -10.37 -22.40
C TRP A 178 7.11 -9.48 -23.39
N HIS A 179 7.71 -8.34 -23.77
CA HIS A 179 7.17 -7.45 -24.80
C HIS A 179 8.07 -7.53 -26.03
N SER A 180 7.49 -7.89 -27.19
CA SER A 180 8.21 -7.83 -28.47
C SER A 180 8.28 -6.40 -28.98
N ALA A 181 9.43 -5.99 -29.51
CA ALA A 181 9.66 -4.63 -30.01
C ALA A 181 8.72 -4.21 -31.18
N ASN A 182 8.08 -5.18 -31.85
CA ASN A 182 7.25 -4.95 -33.04
C ASN A 182 5.74 -4.92 -32.78
N ALA A 183 5.28 -4.88 -31.52
CA ALA A 183 3.87 -5.07 -31.19
C ALA A 183 3.02 -3.77 -31.06
N ILE A 184 3.48 -2.59 -31.51
CA ILE A 184 2.64 -1.37 -31.55
C ILE A 184 2.97 -0.50 -32.79
N PRO A 185 2.01 -0.17 -33.68
CA PRO A 185 2.09 1.03 -34.50
C PRO A 185 1.85 2.24 -33.60
N ILE A 186 2.91 3.02 -33.35
CA ILE A 186 2.83 4.28 -32.62
C ILE A 186 2.10 5.30 -33.51
N GLN A 187 0.82 5.57 -33.27
CA GLN A 187 0.24 6.86 -33.66
C GLN A 187 0.45 7.85 -32.50
N THR A 188 1.58 8.56 -32.52
CA THR A 188 1.83 9.71 -31.62
C THR A 188 1.67 11.01 -32.39
N ASN A 189 0.55 11.70 -32.19
CA ASN A 189 0.48 13.16 -32.36
C ASN A 189 0.87 13.85 -31.04
N ALA A 190 2.05 13.53 -30.50
CA ALA A 190 2.63 14.25 -29.36
C ALA A 190 4.09 14.58 -29.70
N PRO A 191 4.54 15.84 -29.53
CA PRO A 191 5.91 16.22 -29.84
C PRO A 191 6.89 15.57 -28.85
N ALA A 192 8.06 15.19 -29.38
CA ALA A 192 9.09 14.45 -28.66
C ALA A 192 9.59 15.22 -27.41
N PRO A 193 9.84 14.54 -26.28
CA PRO A 193 10.46 15.18 -25.13
C PRO A 193 11.93 15.53 -25.42
N PRO A 194 12.42 16.69 -24.95
CA PRO A 194 13.82 17.06 -25.12
C PRO A 194 14.74 16.09 -24.36
N SER A 195 15.89 15.81 -24.96
CA SER A 195 16.92 14.90 -24.43
C SER A 195 17.43 15.36 -23.07
N SER A 196 17.11 14.61 -22.02
CA SER A 196 17.57 14.83 -20.64
C SER A 196 18.84 14.01 -20.33
N PRO A 197 19.86 14.60 -19.68
CA PRO A 197 21.18 13.97 -19.44
C PRO A 197 21.19 12.97 -18.26
N LEU A 198 20.11 12.22 -18.03
CA LEU A 198 19.99 11.30 -16.88
C LEU A 198 20.32 9.83 -17.19
N ALA A 199 21.04 9.57 -18.28
CA ALA A 199 21.52 8.22 -18.65
C ALA A 199 22.37 7.54 -17.54
N HIS A 200 22.91 8.30 -16.58
CA HIS A 200 23.69 7.76 -15.46
C HIS A 200 22.90 7.37 -14.20
N VAL A 201 21.58 7.64 -14.11
CA VAL A 201 20.78 7.27 -12.92
C VAL A 201 20.17 5.86 -13.04
N ILE A 202 20.26 5.24 -14.23
CA ILE A 202 19.60 3.97 -14.55
C ILE A 202 20.27 2.75 -13.85
N THR A 203 21.47 2.90 -13.29
CA THR A 203 22.24 1.76 -12.74
C THR A 203 21.94 1.42 -11.27
N GLN A 204 21.16 2.22 -10.53
CA GLN A 204 21.02 2.06 -9.07
C GLN A 204 19.60 1.73 -8.55
N LYS A 205 18.55 1.68 -9.39
CA LYS A 205 17.16 1.44 -8.94
C LYS A 205 16.56 0.09 -9.37
N LYS A 206 17.36 -0.97 -9.43
CA LYS A 206 16.84 -2.35 -9.46
C LYS A 206 16.48 -2.77 -8.04
N ARG A 207 15.19 -2.67 -7.67
CA ARG A 207 14.44 -3.49 -6.68
C ARG A 207 13.29 -2.67 -6.04
N VAL A 208 12.22 -2.41 -6.77
CA VAL A 208 10.92 -2.09 -6.14
C VAL A 208 9.81 -2.56 -7.06
N LEU A 209 9.35 -3.79 -6.88
CA LEU A 209 8.00 -4.19 -7.30
C LEU A 209 7.55 -5.44 -6.52
N ALA A 210 6.97 -5.20 -5.34
CA ALA A 210 6.17 -6.18 -4.62
C ALA A 210 5.12 -5.38 -3.84
N LEU A 211 3.99 -5.10 -4.48
CA LEU A 211 2.95 -4.26 -3.91
C LEU A 211 1.84 -5.13 -3.30
N THR A 212 1.50 -4.77 -2.05
CA THR A 212 0.18 -4.93 -1.39
C THR A 212 -0.29 -6.34 -1.00
N ALA A 213 0.59 -7.03 -0.28
CA ALA A 213 0.28 -7.53 1.08
C ALA A 213 1.43 -7.27 2.07
N ALA A 214 2.61 -6.90 1.54
CA ALA A 214 3.78 -6.50 2.31
C ALA A 214 3.63 -5.16 3.06
N ALA A 215 2.63 -4.33 2.78
CA ALA A 215 2.50 -3.03 3.45
C ALA A 215 2.06 -3.12 4.92
N THR A 216 1.44 -4.24 5.30
CA THR A 216 1.06 -4.52 6.69
C THR A 216 1.86 -5.70 7.21
N ALA A 217 2.11 -6.72 6.37
CA ALA A 217 2.97 -7.84 6.74
C ALA A 217 4.45 -7.45 6.89
N ALA A 218 4.98 -6.41 6.23
CA ALA A 218 6.35 -5.97 6.52
C ALA A 218 6.43 -5.15 7.81
N ALA A 219 5.38 -4.45 8.24
CA ALA A 219 5.38 -3.80 9.55
C ALA A 219 5.23 -4.84 10.67
N VAL A 220 4.33 -5.82 10.51
CA VAL A 220 4.10 -6.91 11.47
C VAL A 220 5.26 -7.91 11.48
N ALA A 221 5.68 -8.42 10.31
CA ALA A 221 6.80 -9.37 10.22
C ALA A 221 8.15 -8.70 10.46
N SER A 222 8.40 -7.44 10.06
CA SER A 222 9.66 -6.78 10.45
C SER A 222 9.67 -6.37 11.92
N ALA A 223 8.53 -5.98 12.50
CA ALA A 223 8.44 -5.77 13.95
C ALA A 223 8.68 -7.09 14.67
N LEU A 224 7.96 -8.18 14.40
CA LEU A 224 8.18 -9.49 15.04
C LEU A 224 9.58 -10.09 14.78
N TRP A 225 10.13 -9.93 13.58
CA TRP A 225 11.47 -10.41 13.20
C TRP A 225 12.60 -9.59 13.85
N ILE A 226 12.43 -8.28 14.03
CA ILE A 226 13.38 -7.40 14.73
C ILE A 226 13.19 -7.45 16.26
N VAL A 227 11.98 -7.75 16.73
CA VAL A 227 11.66 -7.91 18.17
C VAL A 227 12.42 -9.09 18.76
N ARG A 228 12.49 -10.23 18.05
CA ARG A 228 12.93 -11.51 18.63
C ARG A 228 14.29 -12.05 18.16
N ARG A 229 15.10 -11.27 17.44
CA ARG A 229 16.54 -11.54 17.24
C ARG A 229 17.39 -10.76 18.25
N LYS A 230 17.31 -11.16 19.51
CA LYS A 230 18.40 -11.27 20.48
C LYS A 230 17.93 -12.23 21.56
#